data_AF-A0A9D4J1F4-F1
#
_entry.id   AF-A0A9D4J1F4-F1
#
_cell.length_a   1.000
_cell.length_b   1.000
_cell.length_c   1.000
_cell.angle_alpha   90.00
_cell.angle_beta   90.00
_cell.angle_gamma   90.00
#
_symmetry.space_group_name_H-M   'P 1'
#
loop_
_entity.id
_entity.type
_entity.pdbx_description
1 polymer ?
#
loop_
_entity_poly.entity_id
_entity_poly.type
_entity_poly.pdbx_seq_one_letter_code
_entity_poly.pdbx_strand_id
1 'polypeptide(L)'
;MVSIVQYLSYKVTSKSPINMASIVQYLSYKVTSKSLINMVSIVQYLSYKVTSKSPINMASIVQYLSYKVTSKSPINMASIVQYLSYKVTSKSPINMASIVQYLSYKVTSKSPINMASIVQYLSYKLTSKSPINMVSIVQYLSYKVTSKSPINMASIVQYLSYKVTSKSPINMASIVQYLSYKVTSKSPINMVSIVQYLSYKVTSKSPINMASIVQYLSYKVTSKSPINMASIVQYLSYKVTSKSLINMASIVQYLRYKVTS
;
A
#
# COMPACT_ATOMS: atom_id res chain seq x y z
N MET A 1 26.42 37.40 7.03
CA MET A 1 25.13 37.02 7.64
C MET A 1 24.24 36.50 6.53
N VAL A 2 24.13 35.17 6.35
CA VAL A 2 23.26 34.60 5.31
C VAL A 2 21.84 34.58 5.85
N SER A 3 20.97 35.45 5.32
CA SER A 3 19.55 35.41 5.64
C SER A 3 18.94 34.19 4.94
N ILE A 4 18.92 33.04 5.62
CA ILE A 4 18.06 31.93 5.22
C ILE A 4 16.65 32.39 5.55
N VAL A 5 15.82 32.56 4.52
CA VAL A 5 14.40 32.85 4.74
C VAL A 5 13.83 31.72 5.58
N GLN A 6 13.44 32.07 6.80
CA GLN A 6 13.06 31.08 7.80
C GLN A 6 11.68 30.49 7.49
N TYR A 7 10.75 31.32 7.04
CA TYR A 7 9.38 30.93 6.72
C TYR A 7 8.95 31.47 5.36
N LEU A 8 8.38 30.60 4.54
CA LEU A 8 7.81 30.96 3.26
C LEU A 8 6.42 30.34 3.10
N SER A 9 5.47 31.17 2.70
CA SER A 9 4.07 30.78 2.50
C SER A 9 3.55 31.34 1.19
N TYR A 10 3.07 30.47 0.31
CA TYR A 10 2.53 30.86 -0.99
C TYR A 10 1.08 30.45 -1.16
N LYS A 11 0.29 31.32 -1.78
CA LYS A 11 -1.03 31.00 -2.30
C LYS A 11 -1.07 31.37 -3.78
N VAL A 12 -1.01 30.34 -4.64
CA VAL A 12 -0.93 30.53 -6.09
C VAL A 12 -2.19 30.01 -6.75
N THR A 13 -2.79 30.84 -7.61
CA THR A 13 -3.80 30.42 -8.57
C THR A 13 -3.31 30.77 -9.95
N SER A 14 -3.03 29.78 -10.79
CA SER A 14 -2.45 30.02 -12.12
C SER A 14 -3.17 29.25 -13.21
N LYS A 15 -3.20 29.86 -14.40
CA LYS A 15 -3.51 29.18 -15.67
C LYS A 15 -2.24 28.82 -16.46
N SER A 16 -1.10 29.41 -16.09
CA SER A 16 0.22 29.16 -16.70
C SER A 16 1.03 28.17 -15.87
N PRO A 17 1.99 27.42 -16.44
CA PRO A 17 2.79 26.46 -15.68
C PRO A 17 3.40 27.06 -14.41
N ILE A 18 3.45 26.26 -13.34
CA ILE A 18 4.06 26.64 -12.08
C ILE A 18 5.33 25.80 -11.90
N ASN A 19 6.47 26.47 -11.85
CA ASN A 19 7.74 25.87 -11.46
C ASN A 19 8.22 26.57 -10.19
N MET A 20 8.53 25.82 -9.14
CA MET A 20 9.11 26.38 -7.91
C MET A 20 10.24 25.51 -7.40
N ALA A 21 11.32 26.17 -7.01
CA ALA A 21 12.42 25.59 -6.25
C ALA A 21 12.54 26.36 -4.94
N SER A 22 12.73 25.67 -3.82
CA SER A 22 12.82 26.33 -2.52
C SER A 22 13.81 25.63 -1.60
N ILE A 23 14.65 26.44 -0.94
CA ILE A 23 15.60 26.03 0.10
C ILE A 23 15.38 26.95 1.29
N VAL A 24 14.60 26.48 2.26
CA VAL A 24 14.12 27.26 3.42
C VAL A 24 13.94 26.36 4.62
N GLN A 25 13.80 26.92 5.82
CA GLN A 25 13.50 26.09 6.99
C GLN A 25 12.04 25.60 6.97
N TYR A 26 11.08 26.50 6.77
CA TYR A 26 9.66 26.20 6.75
C TYR A 26 9.02 26.67 5.44
N LEU A 27 8.35 25.75 4.73
CA LEU A 27 7.62 26.04 3.51
C LEU A 27 6.17 25.57 3.60
N SER A 28 5.25 26.46 3.26
CA SER A 28 3.84 26.15 3.07
C SER A 28 3.36 26.63 1.70
N TYR A 29 2.66 25.80 0.94
CA TYR A 29 1.99 26.30 -0.27
C TYR A 29 0.58 25.74 -0.48
N LYS A 30 -0.29 26.63 -0.97
CA LYS A 30 -1.64 26.33 -1.45
C LYS A 30 -1.73 26.70 -2.92
N VAL A 31 -1.76 25.70 -3.80
CA VAL A 31 -1.74 25.88 -5.25
C VAL A 31 -3.04 25.38 -5.86
N THR A 32 -3.64 26.21 -6.71
CA THR A 32 -4.71 25.82 -7.63
C THR A 32 -4.26 26.09 -9.05
N SER A 33 -4.16 25.06 -9.89
CA SER A 33 -3.66 25.21 -11.25
C SER A 33 -4.53 24.53 -12.30
N LYS A 34 -4.56 25.11 -13.50
CA LYS A 34 -5.07 24.47 -14.73
C LYS A 34 -3.94 24.07 -15.69
N SER A 35 -2.69 24.17 -15.25
CA SER A 35 -1.46 23.91 -15.99
C SER A 35 -0.52 23.05 -15.16
N LEU A 36 0.55 22.58 -15.80
CA LEU A 36 1.60 21.78 -15.18
C LEU A 36 2.11 22.41 -13.88
N ILE A 37 2.32 21.57 -12.86
CA ILE A 37 2.98 21.96 -11.61
C ILE A 37 4.24 21.12 -11.44
N ASN A 38 5.39 21.76 -11.37
CA ASN A 38 6.64 21.15 -10.93
C ASN A 38 7.15 21.86 -9.68
N MET A 39 7.38 21.13 -8.60
CA MET A 39 8.01 21.71 -7.40
C MET A 39 9.17 20.84 -6.91
N VAL A 40 10.26 21.51 -6.56
CA VAL A 40 11.43 20.92 -5.92
C VAL A 40 11.65 21.63 -4.60
N SER A 41 11.85 20.88 -3.52
CA SER A 41 12.04 21.49 -2.20
C SER A 41 13.08 20.75 -1.37
N ILE A 42 14.00 21.51 -0.79
CA ILE A 42 14.95 21.05 0.23
C ILE A 42 14.69 21.89 1.47
N VAL A 43 13.90 21.36 2.41
CA VAL A 43 13.42 22.13 3.57
C VAL A 43 13.33 21.28 4.82
N GLN A 44 13.31 21.91 5.99
CA GLN A 44 13.09 21.15 7.22
C GLN A 44 11.62 20.71 7.34
N TYR A 45 10.69 21.65 7.13
CA TYR A 45 9.25 21.40 7.21
C TYR A 45 8.54 21.85 5.94
N LEU A 46 7.86 20.91 5.28
CA LEU A 46 7.05 21.18 4.10
C LEU A 46 5.59 20.78 4.34
N SER A 47 4.69 21.73 4.14
CA SER A 47 3.25 21.49 4.08
C SER A 47 2.66 21.99 2.77
N TYR A 48 1.86 21.17 2.07
CA TYR A 48 1.16 21.70 0.91
C TYR A 48 -0.22 21.14 0.59
N LYS A 49 -1.01 21.99 -0.07
CA LYS A 49 -2.30 21.65 -0.65
C LYS A 49 -2.34 22.03 -2.12
N VAL A 50 -2.47 21.03 -3.00
CA VAL A 50 -2.53 21.24 -4.45
C VAL A 50 -3.86 20.75 -5.01
N THR A 51 -4.49 21.58 -5.84
CA THR A 51 -5.60 21.19 -6.69
C THR A 51 -5.24 21.47 -8.14
N SER A 52 -5.17 20.43 -8.98
CA SER A 52 -4.78 20.58 -10.38
C SER A 52 -5.72 19.88 -11.36
N LYS A 53 -5.86 20.45 -12.55
CA LYS A 53 -6.43 19.78 -13.73
C LYS A 53 -5.36 19.31 -14.73
N SER A 54 -4.10 19.43 -14.36
CA SER A 54 -2.92 19.12 -15.17
C SER A 54 -1.90 18.32 -14.35
N PRO A 55 -0.88 17.72 -15.00
CA PRO A 55 0.06 16.87 -14.30
C PRO A 55 0.79 17.60 -13.17
N ILE A 56 1.14 16.83 -12.13
CA ILE A 56 1.86 17.32 -10.95
C ILE A 56 3.11 16.46 -10.79
N ASN A 57 4.28 17.09 -10.75
CA ASN A 57 5.55 16.44 -10.45
C ASN A 57 6.22 17.11 -9.25
N MET A 58 6.42 16.37 -8.16
CA MET A 58 7.15 16.88 -6.98
C MET A 58 8.34 16.02 -6.64
N ALA A 59 9.44 16.69 -6.32
CA ALA A 59 10.59 16.10 -5.66
C ALA A 59 10.85 16.84 -4.33
N SER A 60 11.11 16.10 -3.27
CA SER A 60 11.36 16.69 -1.95
C SER A 60 12.41 15.92 -1.16
N ILE A 61 13.32 16.68 -0.54
CA ILE A 61 14.26 16.19 0.47
C ILE A 61 13.96 16.99 1.73
N VAL A 62 13.23 16.39 2.68
CA VAL A 62 12.74 17.14 3.85
C VAL A 62 12.74 16.33 5.13
N GLN A 63 12.78 16.99 6.28
CA GLN A 63 12.63 16.26 7.55
C GLN A 63 11.17 15.86 7.77
N TYR A 64 10.24 16.81 7.60
CA TYR A 64 8.81 16.58 7.76
C TYR A 64 8.03 17.02 6.52
N LEU A 65 7.27 16.11 5.92
CA LEU A 65 6.40 16.37 4.79
C LEU A 65 4.95 16.02 5.11
N SER A 66 4.07 17.00 4.96
CA SER A 66 2.62 16.80 4.97
C SER A 66 1.97 17.34 3.70
N TYR A 67 1.18 16.54 3.00
CA TYR A 67 0.46 17.08 1.84
C TYR A 67 -0.93 16.52 1.53
N LYS A 68 -1.70 17.36 0.84
CA LYS A 68 -2.98 17.01 0.24
C LYS A 68 -3.02 17.38 -1.24
N VAL A 69 -3.22 16.39 -2.11
CA VAL A 69 -3.33 16.61 -3.55
C VAL A 69 -4.68 16.13 -4.07
N THR A 70 -5.32 16.95 -4.89
CA THR A 70 -6.49 16.58 -5.69
C THR A 70 -6.17 16.85 -7.16
N SER A 71 -6.17 15.81 -7.99
CA SER A 71 -5.84 15.94 -9.42
C SER A 71 -6.84 15.23 -10.33
N LYS A 72 -7.03 15.80 -11.54
CA LYS A 72 -7.67 15.11 -12.67
C LYS A 72 -6.66 14.62 -13.71
N SER A 73 -5.37 14.70 -13.39
CA SER A 73 -4.24 14.37 -14.26
C SER A 73 -3.18 13.59 -13.48
N PRO A 74 -2.20 12.98 -14.15
CA PRO A 74 -1.17 12.17 -13.50
C PRO A 74 -0.47 12.89 -12.35
N ILE A 75 -0.09 12.14 -11.33
CA ILE A 75 0.68 12.62 -10.18
C ILE A 75 1.94 11.76 -10.07
N ASN A 76 3.10 12.39 -10.10
CA ASN A 76 4.38 11.75 -9.85
C ASN A 76 5.08 12.43 -8.67
N MET A 77 5.31 11.69 -7.58
CA MET A 77 6.05 12.19 -6.42
C MET A 77 7.26 11.31 -6.11
N ALA A 78 8.38 11.96 -5.88
CA ALA A 78 9.58 11.39 -5.29
C ALA A 78 9.92 12.11 -3.98
N SER A 79 10.25 11.35 -2.94
CA SER A 79 10.53 11.92 -1.62
C SER A 79 11.59 11.13 -0.86
N ILE A 80 12.54 11.86 -0.27
CA ILE A 80 13.50 11.36 0.72
C ILE A 80 13.23 12.12 2.01
N VAL A 81 12.61 11.46 2.99
CA VAL A 81 11.99 12.16 4.11
C VAL A 81 12.11 11.40 5.43
N GLN A 82 12.21 12.08 6.57
CA GLN A 82 12.12 11.39 7.86
C GLN A 82 10.67 11.00 8.17
N TYR A 83 9.75 11.96 8.13
CA TYR A 83 8.31 11.76 8.35
C TYR A 83 7.46 12.25 7.18
N LEU A 84 6.77 11.33 6.51
CA LEU A 84 5.86 11.64 5.40
C LEU A 84 4.42 11.26 5.74
N SER A 85 3.51 12.25 5.67
CA SER A 85 2.08 12.05 5.74
C SER A 85 1.38 12.63 4.51
N TYR A 86 0.54 11.85 3.84
CA TYR A 86 -0.21 12.41 2.71
C TYR A 86 -1.60 11.87 2.43
N LYS A 87 -2.38 12.72 1.75
CA LYS A 87 -3.69 12.38 1.18
C LYS A 87 -3.77 12.74 -0.29
N VAL A 88 -4.02 11.76 -1.15
CA VAL A 88 -4.19 11.96 -2.60
C VAL A 88 -5.59 11.53 -3.05
N THR A 89 -6.21 12.34 -3.89
CA THR A 89 -7.40 11.98 -4.64
C THR A 89 -7.16 12.23 -6.12
N SER A 90 -7.21 11.18 -6.94
CA SER A 90 -6.93 11.30 -8.38
C SER A 90 -7.99 10.59 -9.25
N LYS A 91 -8.20 11.14 -10.44
CA LYS A 91 -8.91 10.47 -11.55
C LYS A 91 -7.94 9.97 -12.65
N SER A 92 -6.64 10.04 -12.39
CA SER A 92 -5.56 9.67 -13.31
C SER A 92 -4.47 8.89 -12.55
N PRO A 93 -3.53 8.25 -13.26
CA PRO A 93 -2.49 7.44 -12.64
C PRO A 93 -1.72 8.18 -11.54
N ILE A 94 -1.31 7.42 -10.53
CA ILE A 94 -0.50 7.88 -9.41
C ILE A 94 0.75 7.02 -9.36
N ASN A 95 1.93 7.65 -9.46
CA ASN A 95 3.22 6.99 -9.29
C ASN A 95 3.97 7.66 -8.13
N MET A 96 4.25 6.90 -7.09
CA MET A 96 4.97 7.40 -5.91
C MET A 96 6.18 6.53 -5.59
N ALA A 97 7.31 7.19 -5.37
CA ALA A 97 8.54 6.59 -4.88
C ALA A 97 8.99 7.31 -3.61
N SER A 98 9.31 6.55 -2.57
CA SER A 98 9.66 7.15 -1.27
C SER A 98 10.71 6.34 -0.51
N ILE A 99 11.74 7.02 -0.03
CA ILE A 99 12.70 6.50 0.95
C ILE A 99 12.44 7.27 2.26
N VAL A 100 11.85 6.61 3.25
CA VAL A 100 11.30 7.32 4.43
C VAL A 100 11.51 6.55 5.71
N GLN A 101 11.69 7.22 6.86
CA GLN A 101 11.64 6.50 8.14
C GLN A 101 10.20 6.12 8.51
N TYR A 102 9.29 7.10 8.52
CA TYR A 102 7.86 6.92 8.81
C TYR A 102 6.97 7.43 7.68
N LEU A 103 6.20 6.53 7.08
CA LEU A 103 5.26 6.85 6.01
C LEU A 103 3.82 6.50 6.41
N SER A 104 2.94 7.50 6.37
CA SER A 104 1.50 7.32 6.51
C SER A 104 0.74 7.92 5.33
N TYR A 105 -0.14 7.16 4.68
CA TYR A 105 -0.93 7.75 3.59
C TYR A 105 -2.33 7.21 3.36
N LYS A 106 -3.13 8.05 2.70
CA LYS A 106 -4.45 7.71 2.18
C LYS A 106 -4.59 8.10 0.71
N VAL A 107 -4.89 7.14 -0.15
CA VAL A 107 -5.16 7.39 -1.57
C VAL A 107 -6.54 6.90 -1.97
N THR A 108 -7.24 7.74 -2.72
CA THR A 108 -8.45 7.38 -3.46
C THR A 108 -8.20 7.62 -4.94
N SER A 109 -8.29 6.56 -5.76
CA SER A 109 -8.06 6.66 -7.20
C SER A 109 -9.16 6.00 -8.03
N LYS A 110 -9.41 6.55 -9.22
CA LYS A 110 -10.17 5.89 -10.30
C LYS A 110 -9.27 5.39 -11.44
N SER A 111 -7.96 5.38 -11.21
CA SER A 111 -6.93 5.01 -12.17
C SER A 111 -5.82 4.22 -11.48
N PRO A 112 -4.91 3.56 -12.23
CA PRO A 112 -3.86 2.74 -11.65
C PRO A 112 -3.05 3.46 -10.57
N ILE A 113 -2.66 2.71 -9.56
CA ILE A 113 -1.76 3.16 -8.49
C ILE A 113 -0.52 2.27 -8.54
N ASN A 114 0.65 2.90 -8.73
CA ASN A 114 1.94 2.25 -8.59
C ASN A 114 2.71 2.92 -7.45
N MET A 115 3.18 2.12 -6.50
CA MET A 115 4.01 2.62 -5.41
C MET A 115 5.21 1.71 -5.19
N ALA A 116 6.37 2.33 -5.00
CA ALA A 116 7.57 1.69 -4.50
C ALA A 116 8.04 2.43 -3.24
N SER A 117 8.35 1.68 -2.17
CA SER A 117 8.76 2.30 -0.91
C SER A 117 9.81 1.48 -0.17
N ILE A 118 10.86 2.15 0.29
CA ILE A 118 11.85 1.62 1.24
C ILE A 118 11.65 2.40 2.54
N VAL A 119 11.10 1.76 3.57
CA VAL A 119 10.60 2.47 4.76
C VAL A 119 10.86 1.70 6.05
N GLN A 120 11.09 2.36 7.18
CA GLN A 120 11.09 1.65 8.46
C GLN A 120 9.66 1.28 8.90
N TYR A 121 8.76 2.26 8.93
CA TYR A 121 7.35 2.09 9.29
C TYR A 121 6.42 2.61 8.19
N LEU A 122 5.62 1.74 7.61
CA LEU A 122 4.62 2.08 6.60
C LEU A 122 3.21 1.75 7.06
N SER A 123 2.33 2.76 7.05
CA SER A 123 0.90 2.61 7.25
C SER A 123 0.10 3.22 6.09
N TYR A 124 -0.84 2.48 5.50
CA TYR A 124 -1.67 3.07 4.45
C TYR A 124 -3.09 2.57 4.29
N LYS A 125 -3.89 3.43 3.66
CA LYS A 125 -5.25 3.12 3.21
C LYS A 125 -5.45 3.46 1.74
N LEU A 126 -5.80 2.45 0.94
CA LEU A 126 -6.11 2.59 -0.49
C LEU A 126 -7.58 2.30 -0.78
N THR A 127 -8.18 3.15 -1.61
CA THR A 127 -9.45 2.87 -2.29
C THR A 127 -9.27 3.06 -3.79
N SER A 128 -9.45 1.99 -4.57
CA SER A 128 -9.26 2.05 -6.02
C SER A 128 -10.41 1.41 -6.80
N LYS A 129 -10.68 1.97 -7.99
CA LYS A 129 -11.50 1.34 -9.04
C LYS A 129 -10.64 0.85 -10.23
N SER A 130 -9.33 0.79 -10.04
CA SER A 130 -8.34 0.41 -11.04
C SER A 130 -7.22 -0.40 -10.39
N PRO A 131 -6.36 -1.06 -11.18
CA PRO A 131 -5.29 -1.91 -10.66
C PRO A 131 -4.42 -1.21 -9.61
N ILE A 132 -3.98 -1.97 -8.62
CA ILE A 132 -3.03 -1.54 -7.60
C ILE A 132 -1.81 -2.45 -7.71
N ASN A 133 -0.65 -1.84 -7.93
CA ASN A 133 0.65 -2.51 -7.86
C ASN A 133 1.49 -1.84 -6.78
N MET A 134 1.99 -2.64 -5.85
CA MET A 134 2.76 -2.15 -4.71
C MET A 134 3.96 -3.06 -4.48
N VAL A 135 5.12 -2.44 -4.30
CA VAL A 135 6.36 -3.11 -3.91
C VAL A 135 6.93 -2.38 -2.70
N SER A 136 7.22 -3.14 -1.64
CA SER A 136 7.67 -2.56 -0.38
C SER A 136 8.76 -3.39 0.30
N ILE A 137 9.85 -2.74 0.68
CA ILE A 137 10.89 -3.28 1.56
C ILE A 137 10.80 -2.49 2.86
N VAL A 138 10.28 -3.10 3.93
CA VAL A 138 9.88 -2.36 5.14
C VAL A 138 10.19 -3.12 6.42
N GLN A 139 10.43 -2.47 7.55
CA GLN A 139 10.49 -3.19 8.83
C GLN A 139 9.08 -3.55 9.34
N TYR A 140 8.19 -2.55 9.41
CA TYR A 140 6.79 -2.70 9.82
C TYR A 140 5.82 -2.17 8.77
N LEU A 141 4.95 -3.03 8.25
CA LEU A 141 3.94 -2.69 7.26
C LEU A 141 2.53 -2.98 7.79
N SER A 142 1.68 -1.95 7.82
CA SER A 142 0.25 -2.08 8.07
C SER A 142 -0.57 -1.47 6.94
N TYR A 143 -1.54 -2.21 6.39
CA TYR A 143 -2.40 -1.61 5.36
C TYR A 143 -3.84 -2.07 5.28
N LYS A 144 -4.66 -1.20 4.70
CA LYS A 144 -6.04 -1.48 4.32
C LYS A 144 -6.30 -1.13 2.86
N VAL A 145 -6.76 -2.10 2.08
CA VAL A 145 -7.10 -1.91 0.66
C VAL A 145 -8.56 -2.28 0.40
N THR A 146 -9.27 -1.39 -0.28
CA THR A 146 -10.56 -1.69 -0.91
C THR A 146 -10.43 -1.48 -2.42
N SER A 147 -10.65 -2.54 -3.21
CA SER A 147 -10.53 -2.45 -4.68
C SER A 147 -11.72 -3.06 -5.41
N LYS A 148 -12.02 -2.52 -6.59
CA LYS A 148 -12.90 -3.13 -7.61
C LYS A 148 -12.11 -3.65 -8.82
N SER A 149 -10.80 -3.73 -8.70
CA SER A 149 -9.86 -4.12 -9.75
C SER A 149 -8.73 -4.97 -9.17
N PRO A 150 -7.93 -5.64 -10.01
CA PRO A 150 -6.86 -6.51 -9.54
C PRO A 150 -5.91 -5.82 -8.56
N ILE A 151 -5.43 -6.60 -7.60
CA ILE A 151 -4.43 -6.16 -6.63
C ILE A 151 -3.23 -7.10 -6.74
N ASN A 152 -2.06 -6.53 -7.00
CA ASN A 152 -0.77 -7.23 -6.95
C ASN A 152 0.11 -6.58 -5.89
N MET A 153 0.59 -7.37 -4.93
CA MET A 153 1.48 -6.88 -3.87
C MET A 153 2.65 -7.84 -3.69
N ALA A 154 3.84 -7.28 -3.64
CA ALA A 154 5.07 -7.97 -3.24
C ALA A 154 5.69 -7.24 -2.05
N SER A 155 6.07 -7.99 -1.01
CA SER A 155 6.61 -7.39 0.22
C SER A 155 7.70 -8.25 0.85
N ILE A 156 8.82 -7.60 1.19
CA ILE A 156 9.89 -8.16 2.04
C ILE A 156 9.90 -7.34 3.33
N VAL A 157 9.44 -7.94 4.44
CA VAL A 157 9.12 -7.17 5.66
C VAL A 157 9.38 -7.97 6.94
N GLN A 158 9.75 -7.33 8.04
CA GLN A 158 9.82 -8.05 9.32
C GLN A 158 8.41 -8.37 9.87
N TYR A 159 7.54 -7.35 9.96
CA TYR A 159 6.16 -7.48 10.42
C TYR A 159 5.17 -6.94 9.40
N LEU A 160 4.25 -7.80 8.94
CA LEU A 160 3.21 -7.43 7.99
C LEU A 160 1.81 -7.71 8.57
N SER A 161 0.98 -6.67 8.61
CA SER A 161 -0.44 -6.75 8.94
C SER A 161 -1.30 -6.14 7.84
N TYR A 162 -2.31 -6.85 7.34
CA TYR A 162 -3.21 -6.25 6.35
C TYR A 162 -4.67 -6.69 6.35
N LYS A 163 -5.50 -5.80 5.81
CA LYS A 163 -6.90 -6.06 5.49
C LYS A 163 -7.22 -5.69 4.05
N VAL A 164 -7.67 -6.67 3.27
CA VAL A 164 -8.08 -6.48 1.86
C VAL A 164 -9.55 -6.82 1.67
N THR A 165 -10.25 -5.96 0.92
CA THR A 165 -11.59 -6.24 0.40
C THR A 165 -11.58 -6.00 -1.10
N SER A 166 -11.84 -7.04 -1.89
CA SER A 166 -11.79 -6.96 -3.36
C SER A 166 -13.02 -7.56 -4.03
N LYS A 167 -13.37 -7.00 -5.20
CA LYS A 167 -14.30 -7.62 -6.17
C LYS A 167 -13.58 -8.16 -7.41
N SER A 168 -12.26 -8.25 -7.35
CA SER A 168 -11.38 -8.66 -8.45
C SER A 168 -10.21 -9.50 -7.90
N PRO A 169 -9.45 -10.18 -8.77
CA PRO A 169 -8.37 -11.06 -8.35
C PRO A 169 -7.36 -10.38 -7.41
N ILE A 170 -6.83 -11.18 -6.48
CA ILE A 170 -5.81 -10.77 -5.52
C ILE A 170 -4.62 -11.71 -5.69
N ASN A 171 -3.44 -11.15 -5.95
CA ASN A 171 -2.16 -11.86 -5.99
C ASN A 171 -1.20 -11.24 -4.98
N MET A 172 -0.81 -12.00 -3.96
CA MET A 172 0.10 -11.55 -2.91
C MET A 172 1.30 -12.49 -2.79
N ALA A 173 2.50 -11.91 -2.77
CA ALA A 173 3.74 -12.62 -2.49
C ALA A 173 4.45 -11.94 -1.31
N SER A 174 4.86 -12.73 -0.32
CA SER A 174 5.49 -12.19 0.90
C SER A 174 6.63 -13.07 1.42
N ILE A 175 7.72 -12.42 1.81
CA ILE A 175 8.81 -13.02 2.59
C ILE A 175 8.91 -12.20 3.86
N VAL A 176 8.42 -12.74 4.99
CA VAL A 176 8.31 -11.96 6.24
C VAL A 176 8.52 -12.79 7.50
N GLN A 177 8.94 -12.17 8.60
CA GLN A 177 9.04 -12.89 9.87
C GLN A 177 7.64 -13.17 10.46
N TYR A 178 6.80 -12.14 10.55
CA TYR A 178 5.44 -12.24 11.07
C TYR A 178 4.43 -11.71 10.06
N LEU A 179 3.45 -12.55 9.70
CA LEU A 179 2.36 -12.21 8.80
C LEU A 179 1.00 -12.40 9.47
N SER A 180 0.20 -11.35 9.51
CA SER A 180 -1.21 -11.39 9.89
C SER A 180 -2.09 -10.77 8.82
N TYR A 181 -3.12 -11.48 8.34
CA TYR A 181 -4.04 -10.86 7.40
C TYR A 181 -5.49 -11.29 7.44
N LYS A 182 -6.34 -10.38 6.94
CA LYS A 182 -7.75 -10.64 6.66
C LYS A 182 -8.12 -10.27 5.23
N VAL A 183 -8.64 -11.23 4.48
CA VAL A 183 -9.12 -11.01 3.10
C VAL A 183 -10.58 -11.37 2.95
N THR A 184 -11.31 -10.51 2.24
CA THR A 184 -12.65 -10.77 1.76
C THR A 184 -12.70 -10.52 0.26
N SER A 185 -13.02 -11.55 -0.53
CA SER A 185 -13.04 -11.46 -1.99
C SER A 185 -14.31 -12.04 -2.61
N LYS A 186 -14.70 -11.50 -3.77
CA LYS A 186 -15.68 -12.11 -4.69
C LYS A 186 -15.01 -12.67 -5.96
N SER A 187 -13.70 -12.78 -5.94
CA SER A 187 -12.87 -13.18 -7.08
C SER A 187 -11.69 -14.03 -6.58
N PRO A 188 -10.96 -14.71 -7.49
CA PRO A 188 -9.87 -15.59 -7.11
C PRO A 188 -8.83 -14.93 -6.20
N ILE A 189 -8.28 -15.72 -5.29
CA ILE A 189 -7.21 -15.32 -4.38
C ILE A 189 -6.04 -16.28 -4.60
N ASN A 190 -4.88 -15.73 -4.92
CA ASN A 190 -3.61 -16.45 -4.92
C ASN A 190 -2.67 -15.80 -3.90
N MET A 191 -2.14 -16.58 -2.95
CA MET A 191 -1.04 -16.09 -2.11
C MET A 191 0.09 -17.09 -1.99
N VAL A 192 1.30 -16.54 -1.95
CA VAL A 192 2.54 -17.26 -1.70
C VAL A 192 3.25 -16.58 -0.53
N SER A 193 3.69 -17.38 0.45
CA SER A 193 4.34 -16.88 1.65
C SER A 193 5.50 -17.76 2.11
N ILE A 194 6.62 -17.14 2.46
CA ILE A 194 7.73 -17.77 3.16
C ILE A 194 7.91 -16.99 4.46
N VAL A 195 7.46 -17.56 5.58
CA VAL A 195 7.36 -16.79 6.84
C VAL A 195 7.66 -17.60 8.09
N GLN A 196 8.00 -16.95 9.19
CA GLN A 196 8.18 -17.67 10.47
C GLN A 196 6.82 -17.95 11.11
N TYR A 197 5.98 -16.92 11.23
CA TYR A 197 4.64 -17.00 11.82
C TYR A 197 3.60 -16.46 10.85
N LEU A 198 2.61 -17.28 10.52
CA LEU A 198 1.49 -16.93 9.65
C LEU A 198 0.16 -17.08 10.38
N SER A 199 -0.61 -16.00 10.45
CA SER A 199 -2.00 -16.01 10.89
C SER A 199 -2.91 -15.38 9.84
N TYR A 200 -3.97 -16.08 9.42
CA TYR A 200 -4.91 -15.46 8.48
C TYR A 200 -6.37 -15.85 8.59
N LYS A 201 -7.22 -14.94 8.09
CA LYS A 201 -8.64 -15.16 7.87
C LYS A 201 -9.03 -14.81 6.43
N VAL A 202 -9.55 -15.77 5.68
CA VAL A 202 -10.03 -15.57 4.32
C VAL A 202 -11.52 -15.89 4.22
N THR A 203 -12.26 -15.03 3.52
CA THR A 203 -13.63 -15.29 3.11
C THR A 203 -13.76 -15.03 1.62
N SER A 204 -14.12 -16.05 0.84
CA SER A 204 -14.22 -15.95 -0.62
C SER A 204 -15.52 -16.54 -1.17
N LYS A 205 -15.97 -16.00 -2.31
CA LYS A 205 -17.00 -16.62 -3.17
C LYS A 205 -16.41 -17.21 -4.45
N SER A 206 -15.09 -17.32 -4.51
CA SER A 206 -14.31 -17.74 -5.68
C SER A 206 -13.13 -18.57 -5.23
N PRO A 207 -12.43 -19.26 -6.16
CA PRO A 207 -11.32 -20.14 -5.82
C PRO A 207 -10.25 -19.47 -4.96
N ILE A 208 -9.65 -20.26 -4.07
CA ILE A 208 -8.53 -19.85 -3.22
C ILE A 208 -7.37 -20.81 -3.47
N ASN A 209 -6.22 -20.28 -3.84
CA ASN A 209 -4.96 -21.02 -3.93
C ASN A 209 -3.94 -20.42 -2.96
N MET A 210 -3.42 -21.21 -2.02
CA MET A 210 -2.34 -20.77 -1.14
C MET A 210 -1.16 -21.74 -1.16
N ALA A 211 0.04 -21.17 -1.19
CA ALA A 211 1.29 -21.90 -0.95
C ALA A 211 2.06 -21.23 0.19
N SER A 212 2.54 -22.01 1.15
CA SER A 212 3.26 -21.47 2.30
C SER A 212 4.37 -22.37 2.82
N ILE A 213 5.54 -21.79 3.11
CA ILE A 213 6.62 -22.44 3.86
C ILE A 213 6.74 -21.70 5.20
N VAL A 214 6.40 -22.36 6.31
CA VAL A 214 6.18 -21.67 7.59
C VAL A 214 6.64 -22.47 8.82
N GLN A 215 7.11 -21.84 9.89
CA GLN A 215 7.25 -22.58 11.17
C GLN A 215 5.89 -22.77 11.85
N TYR A 216 5.14 -21.69 12.05
CA TYR A 216 3.82 -21.71 12.68
C TYR A 216 2.72 -21.14 11.76
N LEU A 217 1.74 -21.98 11.41
CA LEU A 217 0.61 -21.59 10.57
C LEU A 217 -0.70 -21.73 11.34
N SER A 218 -1.45 -20.63 11.44
CA SER A 218 -2.81 -20.57 11.97
C SER A 218 -3.76 -19.95 10.95
N TYR A 219 -4.85 -20.64 10.58
CA TYR A 219 -5.81 -20.00 9.67
C TYR A 219 -7.28 -20.38 9.82
N LYS A 220 -8.12 -19.46 9.33
CA LYS A 220 -9.55 -19.67 9.13
C LYS A 220 -9.95 -19.32 7.70
N VAL A 221 -10.49 -20.29 6.97
CA VAL A 221 -10.99 -20.08 5.60
C VAL A 221 -12.48 -20.39 5.54
N THR A 222 -13.23 -19.51 4.86
CA THR A 222 -14.62 -19.76 4.48
C THR A 222 -14.78 -19.53 3.00
N SER A 223 -15.19 -20.55 2.24
CA SER A 223 -15.34 -20.46 0.80
C SER A 223 -16.67 -21.07 0.31
N LYS A 224 -17.18 -20.57 -0.82
CA LYS A 224 -18.25 -21.22 -1.60
C LYS A 224 -17.71 -21.90 -2.86
N SER A 225 -16.40 -21.89 -3.06
CA SER A 225 -15.69 -22.35 -4.26
C SER A 225 -14.46 -23.17 -3.84
N PRO A 226 -13.80 -23.84 -4.79
CA PRO A 226 -12.67 -24.71 -4.49
C PRO A 226 -11.56 -24.02 -3.69
N ILE A 227 -10.92 -24.78 -2.82
CA ILE A 227 -9.76 -24.37 -2.02
C ILE A 227 -8.62 -25.33 -2.34
N ASN A 228 -7.47 -24.81 -2.75
CA ASN A 228 -6.23 -25.57 -2.93
C ASN A 228 -5.15 -24.99 -2.03
N MET A 229 -4.67 -25.74 -1.04
CA MET A 229 -3.53 -25.30 -0.22
C MET A 229 -2.38 -26.31 -0.26
N ALA A 230 -1.18 -25.77 -0.39
CA ALA A 230 0.08 -26.49 -0.24
C ALA A 230 0.88 -25.86 0.91
N SER A 231 1.34 -26.65 1.88
CA SER A 231 2.16 -26.12 2.97
C SER A 231 3.31 -27.04 3.41
N ILE A 232 4.44 -26.43 3.75
CA ILE A 232 5.52 -27.08 4.50
C ILE A 232 5.57 -26.37 5.85
N VAL A 233 5.25 -27.08 6.93
CA VAL A 233 5.05 -26.44 8.22
C VAL A 233 5.43 -27.27 9.43
N GLN A 234 5.96 -26.63 10.46
CA GLN A 234 6.22 -27.32 11.73
C GLN A 234 4.95 -27.48 12.56
N TYR A 235 4.23 -26.38 12.79
CA TYR A 235 2.98 -26.36 13.57
C TYR A 235 1.82 -25.80 12.74
N LEU A 236 0.79 -26.62 12.53
CA LEU A 236 -0.39 -26.26 11.76
C LEU A 236 -1.66 -26.30 12.60
N SER A 237 -2.36 -25.17 12.65
CA SER A 237 -3.70 -25.03 13.23
C SER A 237 -4.67 -24.44 12.20
N TYR A 238 -5.79 -25.12 11.91
CA TYR A 238 -6.75 -24.54 10.97
C TYR A 238 -8.23 -24.85 11.19
N LYS A 239 -9.06 -23.94 10.67
CA LYS A 239 -10.49 -24.13 10.49
C LYS A 239 -10.90 -23.80 9.05
N VAL A 240 -11.46 -24.78 8.34
CA VAL A 240 -11.99 -24.58 6.97
C VAL A 240 -13.48 -24.86 6.95
N THR A 241 -14.23 -23.93 6.35
CA THR A 241 -15.64 -24.11 6.01
C THR A 241 -15.81 -23.94 4.50
N SER A 242 -16.23 -24.99 3.79
CA SER A 242 -16.39 -24.94 2.33
C SER A 242 -17.61 -25.74 1.87
N LYS A 243 -18.39 -25.16 0.95
CA LYS A 243 -19.46 -25.88 0.23
C LYS A 243 -18.98 -26.56 -1.06
N SER A 244 -17.67 -26.64 -1.25
CA SER A 244 -17.02 -27.09 -2.49
C SER A 244 -15.74 -27.85 -2.13
N LEU A 245 -15.09 -28.42 -3.15
CA LEU A 245 -13.88 -29.23 -3.03
C LEU A 245 -12.77 -28.50 -2.24
N ILE A 246 -12.07 -29.27 -1.41
CA ILE A 246 -10.91 -28.82 -0.65
C ILE A 246 -9.77 -29.79 -0.96
N ASN A 247 -8.69 -29.28 -1.57
CA ASN A 247 -7.45 -29.99 -1.76
C ASN A 247 -6.39 -29.43 -0.82
N MET A 248 -5.85 -30.28 0.06
CA MET A 248 -4.79 -29.94 1.00
C MET A 248 -3.62 -30.89 0.81
N ALA A 249 -2.45 -30.36 0.49
CA ALA A 249 -1.18 -31.07 0.53
C ALA A 249 -0.30 -30.43 1.58
N SER A 250 0.16 -31.17 2.59
CA SER A 250 0.98 -30.57 3.65
C SER A 250 2.01 -31.54 4.21
N ILE A 251 3.23 -31.04 4.42
CA ILE A 251 4.28 -31.70 5.20
C ILE A 251 4.25 -31.04 6.57
N VAL A 252 3.93 -31.81 7.62
CA VAL A 252 3.59 -31.27 8.95
C VAL A 252 4.24 -32.09 10.07
N GLN A 253 4.85 -31.41 11.06
CA GLN A 253 5.30 -32.08 12.29
C GLN A 253 4.16 -32.19 13.33
N TYR A 254 3.41 -31.10 13.55
CA TYR A 254 2.28 -31.04 14.49
C TYR A 254 1.02 -30.44 13.85
N LEU A 255 -0.11 -31.14 14.01
CA LEU A 255 -1.36 -30.79 13.33
C LEU A 255 -2.55 -30.70 14.30
N ARG A 256 -3.32 -29.60 14.19
CA ARG A 256 -4.65 -29.43 14.80
C ARG A 256 -5.62 -28.86 13.78
N TYR A 257 -6.77 -29.49 13.56
CA TYR A 257 -7.71 -29.01 12.54
C TYR A 257 -9.19 -29.21 12.85
N LYS A 258 -10.03 -28.42 12.16
CA LYS A 258 -11.48 -28.62 12.04
C LYS A 258 -11.94 -28.28 10.62
N VAL A 259 -12.52 -29.24 9.91
CA VAL A 259 -13.17 -29.05 8.61
C VAL A 259 -14.68 -29.19 8.79
N THR A 260 -15.43 -28.28 8.18
CA THR A 260 -16.89 -28.33 8.12
C THR A 260 -17.32 -28.11 6.68
N SER A 261 -18.14 -29.00 6.14
CA SER A 261 -18.70 -28.89 4.78
C SER A 261 -20.16 -28.44 4.83
#